data_AF-J9E2E1-F1
#
_entry.id   AF-J9E2E1-F1
#
_cell.length_a   1.000
_cell.length_b   1.000
_cell.length_c   1.000
_cell.angle_alpha   90.00
_cell.angle_beta   90.00
_cell.angle_gamma   90.00
#
_symmetry.space_group_name_H-M   'P 1'
#
loop_
_entity.id
_entity.type
_entity.pdbx_description
1 polymer ?
#
loop_
_entity_poly.entity_id
_entity_poly.type
_entity_poly.pdbx_seq_one_letter_code
_entity_poly.pdbx_strand_id
1 'polypeptide(L)'
;MDNTGSCFQLFCLIVISLINDLECKNSVEITRSFHSSASLWQHNRPKQLKMDNHTKISIDSSKYPLARKDDSVMDDFHGTKVADPYRWLEDPGLNETKEFIKQLNSISQPFIASSPHRERLRKRYELLSKKA
;
A
#
# COMPACT_ATOMS: atom_id res chain seq x y z
N MET A 1 34.78 4.69 17.01
CA MET A 1 35.23 3.54 17.83
C MET A 1 34.56 3.81 19.17
N ASP A 2 33.45 3.16 19.53
CA ASP A 2 33.30 1.71 19.58
C ASP A 2 31.91 1.21 19.16
N ASN A 3 31.91 0.22 18.27
CA ASN A 3 30.77 -0.52 17.74
C ASN A 3 30.48 -1.76 18.61
N THR A 4 30.07 -1.58 19.86
CA THR A 4 29.81 -2.73 20.77
C THR A 4 28.33 -2.93 21.11
N GLY A 5 27.43 -2.00 20.73
CA GLY A 5 25.98 -2.15 20.95
C GLY A 5 25.20 -2.86 19.83
N SER A 6 25.79 -3.01 18.65
CA SER A 6 25.09 -3.56 17.46
C SER A 6 24.94 -5.09 17.49
N CYS A 7 25.89 -5.81 18.07
CA CYS A 7 25.86 -7.29 18.09
C CYS A 7 24.83 -7.88 19.07
N PHE A 8 24.53 -7.21 20.19
CA PHE A 8 23.57 -7.74 21.18
C PHE A 8 22.11 -7.60 20.73
N GLN A 9 21.81 -6.53 19.98
CA GLN A 9 20.47 -6.25 19.46
C GLN A 9 20.03 -7.29 18.41
N LEU A 10 20.96 -7.72 17.55
CA LEU A 10 20.69 -8.69 16.50
C LEU A 10 20.52 -10.11 17.08
N PHE A 11 21.24 -10.45 18.15
CA PHE A 11 21.12 -11.74 18.83
C PHE A 11 19.76 -11.89 19.55
N CYS A 12 19.27 -10.84 20.23
CA CYS A 12 17.96 -10.87 20.88
C CYS A 12 16.78 -10.95 19.89
N LEU A 13 16.85 -10.27 18.75
CA LEU A 13 15.79 -10.34 17.73
C LEU A 13 15.75 -11.68 16.98
N ILE A 14 16.88 -12.38 16.87
CA ILE A 14 16.96 -13.73 16.30
C ILE A 14 16.38 -14.77 17.28
N VAL A 15 16.69 -14.66 18.58
CA VAL A 15 16.14 -15.56 19.61
C VAL A 15 14.63 -15.35 19.80
N ILE A 16 14.14 -14.11 19.74
CA ILE A 16 12.69 -13.80 19.81
C ILE A 16 11.96 -14.30 18.55
N SER A 17 12.60 -14.28 17.39
CA SER A 17 12.01 -14.85 16.16
C SER A 17 11.96 -16.38 16.17
N LEU A 18 12.96 -17.06 16.75
CA LEU A 18 13.00 -18.52 16.85
C LEU A 18 12.02 -19.11 17.90
N ILE A 19 11.65 -18.34 18.92
CA ILE A 19 10.69 -18.79 19.95
C ILE A 19 9.23 -18.72 19.45
N ASN A 20 8.94 -17.92 18.42
CA ASN A 20 7.57 -17.71 17.92
C ASN A 20 7.08 -18.75 16.91
N ASP A 21 7.87 -19.78 16.57
CA ASP A 21 7.47 -20.81 15.60
C ASP A 21 6.82 -22.06 16.22
N LEU A 22 6.68 -22.14 17.53
CA LEU A 22 5.93 -23.23 18.17
C LEU A 22 4.85 -22.68 19.10
N GLU A 23 3.61 -22.93 18.67
CA GLU A 23 2.34 -22.84 19.40
C GLU A 23 1.66 -21.47 19.50
N CYS A 24 0.72 -21.29 18.57
CA CYS A 24 -0.53 -20.59 18.84
C CYS A 24 -1.18 -21.10 20.13
N LYS A 25 -1.43 -20.20 21.09
CA LYS A 25 -2.77 -19.89 21.63
C LYS A 25 -2.66 -18.96 22.84
N ASN A 26 -3.44 -17.88 22.80
CA ASN A 26 -3.86 -17.06 23.93
C ASN A 26 -2.75 -16.35 24.73
N SER A 27 -2.42 -15.11 24.36
CA SER A 27 -1.62 -14.24 25.23
C SER A 27 -2.11 -12.79 25.17
N VAL A 28 -3.22 -12.53 25.86
CA VAL A 28 -3.62 -11.17 26.24
C VAL A 28 -2.81 -10.69 27.47
N GLU A 29 -1.99 -11.55 28.08
CA GLU A 29 -1.32 -11.23 29.36
C GLU A 29 0.20 -10.96 29.29
N ILE A 30 0.91 -11.25 28.19
CA ILE A 30 2.37 -10.96 28.10
C ILE A 30 2.66 -9.51 27.65
N THR A 31 1.65 -8.71 27.30
CA THR A 31 1.89 -7.31 26.88
C THR A 31 1.98 -6.29 28.01
N ARG A 32 1.74 -6.68 29.28
CA ARG A 32 1.73 -5.72 30.39
C ARG A 32 3.11 -5.39 30.98
N SER A 33 4.13 -6.22 30.80
CA SER A 33 5.47 -5.98 31.36
C SER A 33 6.44 -5.21 30.44
N PHE A 34 5.99 -4.73 29.28
CA PHE A 34 6.79 -3.90 28.37
C PHE A 34 6.35 -2.43 28.30
N HIS A 35 5.66 -1.92 29.33
CA HIS A 35 5.19 -0.53 29.35
C HIS A 35 6.15 0.48 30.01
N SER A 36 7.31 0.06 30.52
CA SER A 36 8.28 0.99 31.13
C SER A 36 9.28 1.58 30.11
N SER A 37 9.66 0.83 29.07
CA SER A 37 10.64 1.28 28.06
C SER A 37 10.03 2.10 26.92
N ALA A 38 8.70 2.22 26.86
CA ALA A 38 7.98 2.92 25.79
C ALA A 38 8.04 4.46 25.92
N SER A 39 8.54 4.99 27.04
CA SER A 39 8.58 6.44 27.27
C SER A 39 9.63 7.15 26.39
N LEU A 40 10.76 6.50 26.07
CA LEU A 40 11.85 7.13 25.29
C LEU A 40 11.57 7.23 23.77
N TRP A 41 10.59 6.48 23.25
CA TRP A 41 10.18 6.56 21.83
C TRP A 41 8.93 7.41 21.61
N GLN A 42 8.31 7.93 22.67
CA GLN A 42 7.12 8.80 22.57
C GLN A 42 7.47 10.27 22.33
N HIS A 43 8.69 10.71 22.65
CA HIS A 43 9.09 12.12 22.56
C HIS A 43 9.25 12.64 21.12
N ASN A 44 9.40 11.74 20.15
CA ASN A 44 9.44 12.06 18.72
C ASN A 44 8.24 11.48 17.94
N ARG A 45 7.15 11.10 18.63
CA ARG A 45 5.91 10.81 17.92
C ARG A 45 5.46 12.11 17.26
N PRO A 46 5.42 12.20 15.92
CA PRO A 46 4.86 13.39 15.28
C PRO A 46 3.45 13.57 15.85
N LYS A 47 3.17 14.76 16.39
CA LYS A 47 1.84 15.11 16.87
C LYS A 47 0.87 14.71 15.76
N GLN A 48 -0.09 13.84 16.07
CA GLN A 48 -1.12 13.43 15.12
C GLN A 48 -1.64 14.70 14.46
N LEU A 49 -1.38 14.83 13.16
CA LEU A 49 -1.93 15.93 12.39
C LEU A 49 -3.44 15.82 12.56
N LYS A 50 -4.07 16.85 13.12
CA LYS A 50 -5.51 16.93 13.26
C LYS A 50 -6.07 16.71 11.86
N MET A 51 -6.70 15.56 11.65
CA MET A 51 -7.40 15.25 10.40
C MET A 51 -8.53 16.27 10.26
N ASP A 52 -8.26 17.31 9.51
CA ASP A 52 -9.21 18.30 9.04
C ASP A 52 -10.32 17.57 8.30
N ASN A 53 -11.56 17.74 8.78
CA ASN A 53 -12.82 17.15 8.29
C ASN A 53 -12.72 16.59 6.87
N HIS A 54 -12.21 15.36 6.76
CA HIS A 54 -12.07 14.74 5.45
C HIS A 54 -13.47 14.47 4.96
N THR A 55 -13.85 15.20 3.92
CA THR A 55 -14.99 14.87 3.07
C THR A 55 -14.92 13.38 2.79
N LYS A 56 -15.88 12.63 3.31
CA LYS A 56 -16.02 11.19 3.06
C LYS A 56 -16.12 11.01 1.56
N ILE A 57 -15.04 10.55 0.92
CA ILE A 57 -14.99 10.36 -0.52
C ILE A 57 -15.86 9.16 -0.84
N SER A 58 -17.10 9.39 -1.26
CA SER A 58 -17.98 8.36 -1.79
C SER A 58 -17.70 8.20 -3.28
N ILE A 59 -17.13 7.05 -3.65
CA ILE A 59 -16.92 6.70 -5.05
C ILE A 59 -18.18 6.02 -5.56
N ASP A 60 -18.79 6.61 -6.58
CA ASP A 60 -19.97 6.06 -7.26
C ASP A 60 -19.51 5.05 -8.32
N SER A 61 -19.81 3.77 -8.10
CA SER A 61 -19.41 2.68 -8.98
C SER A 61 -20.04 2.76 -10.38
N SER A 62 -21.18 3.47 -10.52
CA SER A 62 -21.85 3.64 -11.81
C SER A 62 -21.08 4.55 -12.78
N LYS A 63 -20.13 5.33 -12.28
CA LYS A 63 -19.32 6.27 -13.08
C LYS A 63 -18.17 5.60 -13.82
N TYR A 64 -17.82 4.37 -13.47
CA TYR A 64 -16.71 3.67 -14.13
C TYR A 64 -17.16 3.06 -15.46
N PRO A 65 -16.29 3.09 -16.49
CA PRO A 65 -16.56 2.43 -17.74
C PRO A 65 -16.69 0.92 -17.53
N LEU A 66 -17.65 0.31 -18.22
CA LEU A 66 -17.81 -1.13 -18.21
C LEU A 66 -16.72 -1.76 -19.08
N ALA A 67 -15.87 -2.60 -18.48
CA ALA A 67 -14.90 -3.40 -19.22
C ALA A 67 -15.58 -4.58 -19.91
N ARG A 68 -15.22 -4.85 -21.17
CA ARG A 68 -15.63 -6.09 -21.84
C ARG A 68 -15.04 -7.29 -21.09
N LYS A 69 -15.86 -8.32 -20.91
CA LYS A 69 -15.43 -9.63 -20.43
C LYS A 69 -15.35 -10.60 -21.60
N ASP A 70 -14.27 -11.35 -21.65
CA ASP A 70 -14.07 -12.43 -22.60
C ASP A 70 -14.08 -13.78 -21.89
N ASP A 71 -15.27 -14.34 -21.69
CA ASP A 71 -15.44 -15.58 -20.93
C ASP A 71 -14.85 -16.82 -21.66
N SER A 72 -14.33 -16.64 -22.88
CA SER A 72 -13.68 -17.71 -23.64
C SER A 72 -12.24 -18.01 -23.20
N VAL A 73 -11.60 -17.06 -22.50
CA VAL A 73 -10.19 -17.21 -22.07
C VAL A 73 -10.11 -17.97 -20.75
N MET A 74 -9.57 -19.18 -20.81
CA MET A 74 -9.41 -20.10 -19.69
C MET A 74 -8.04 -20.77 -19.74
N ASP A 75 -7.30 -20.69 -18.65
CA ASP A 75 -6.02 -21.40 -18.48
C ASP A 75 -6.20 -22.65 -17.62
N ASP A 76 -5.29 -23.62 -17.77
CA ASP A 76 -5.25 -24.83 -16.95
C ASP A 76 -3.97 -24.85 -16.11
N PHE A 77 -4.13 -24.76 -14.79
CA PHE A 77 -3.05 -24.86 -13.83
C PHE A 77 -3.19 -26.15 -13.05
N HIS A 78 -2.39 -27.16 -13.42
CA HIS A 78 -2.33 -28.47 -12.74
C HIS A 78 -3.70 -29.16 -12.62
N GLY A 79 -4.52 -29.09 -13.67
CA GLY A 79 -5.87 -29.65 -13.69
C GLY A 79 -6.96 -28.70 -13.17
N THR A 80 -6.59 -27.49 -12.73
CA THR A 80 -7.54 -26.46 -12.29
C THR A 80 -7.75 -25.44 -13.40
N LYS A 81 -8.99 -25.32 -13.90
CA LYS A 81 -9.37 -24.29 -14.88
C LYS A 81 -9.54 -22.93 -14.20
N VAL A 82 -8.88 -21.91 -14.72
CA VAL A 82 -8.95 -20.52 -14.22
C VAL A 82 -9.33 -19.59 -15.37
N ALA A 83 -10.45 -18.87 -15.21
CA ALA A 83 -10.90 -17.89 -16.19
C ALA A 83 -10.07 -16.60 -16.09
N ASP A 84 -9.69 -16.04 -17.23
CA ASP A 84 -9.10 -14.70 -17.31
C ASP A 84 -9.85 -13.79 -18.30
N PRO A 85 -11.04 -13.30 -17.92
CA PRO A 85 -11.91 -12.56 -18.84
C PRO A 85 -11.36 -11.21 -19.32
N TYR A 86 -10.25 -10.75 -18.73
CA TYR A 86 -9.66 -9.44 -19.03
C TYR A 86 -8.26 -9.54 -19.64
N ARG A 87 -7.87 -10.72 -20.15
CA ARG A 87 -6.60 -10.95 -20.85
C ARG A 87 -6.28 -9.90 -21.91
N TRP A 88 -7.30 -9.34 -22.58
CA TRP A 88 -7.13 -8.30 -23.60
C TRP A 88 -6.49 -7.00 -23.05
N LEU A 89 -6.59 -6.74 -21.74
CA LEU A 89 -5.93 -5.58 -21.10
C LEU A 89 -4.40 -5.73 -21.03
N GLU A 90 -3.85 -6.93 -21.24
CA GLU A 90 -2.41 -7.17 -21.23
C GLU A 90 -1.69 -6.63 -22.47
N ASP A 91 -2.41 -6.45 -23.59
CA ASP A 91 -1.85 -5.86 -24.80
C ASP A 91 -2.10 -4.34 -24.85
N PRO A 92 -1.06 -3.50 -24.61
CA PRO A 92 -1.19 -2.06 -24.68
C PRO A 92 -1.32 -1.53 -26.11
N GLY A 93 -1.07 -2.36 -27.13
CA GLY A 93 -1.17 -2.02 -28.55
C GLY A 93 -2.62 -1.99 -29.06
N LEU A 94 -3.50 -2.80 -28.49
CA LEU A 94 -4.91 -2.90 -28.86
C LEU A 94 -5.64 -1.56 -28.73
N ASN A 95 -6.48 -1.25 -29.72
CA ASN A 95 -7.27 -0.03 -29.70
C ASN A 95 -8.28 -0.02 -28.55
N GLU A 96 -8.90 -1.17 -28.27
CA GLU A 96 -9.84 -1.33 -27.14
C GLU A 96 -9.20 -0.99 -25.79
N THR A 97 -7.98 -1.50 -25.54
CA THR A 97 -7.20 -1.20 -24.33
C THR A 97 -6.90 0.28 -24.19
N LYS A 98 -6.47 0.94 -25.28
CA LYS A 98 -6.19 2.38 -25.29
C LYS A 98 -7.45 3.20 -25.00
N GLU A 99 -8.59 2.83 -25.59
CA GLU A 99 -9.86 3.50 -25.37
C GLU A 99 -10.34 3.35 -23.93
N PHE A 100 -10.24 2.15 -23.37
CA PHE A 100 -10.60 1.87 -21.98
C PHE A 100 -9.73 2.67 -20.99
N ILE A 101 -8.41 2.69 -21.21
CA ILE A 101 -7.48 3.51 -20.42
C ILE A 101 -7.84 5.00 -20.52
N LYS A 102 -8.20 5.49 -21.70
CA LYS A 102 -8.61 6.88 -21.91
C LYS A 102 -9.88 7.21 -21.11
N GLN A 103 -10.87 6.31 -21.11
CA GLN A 103 -12.09 6.47 -20.31
C GLN A 103 -11.79 6.51 -18.81
N LEU A 104 -10.94 5.60 -18.31
CA LEU A 104 -10.53 5.61 -16.90
C LEU A 104 -9.77 6.90 -16.53
N ASN A 105 -8.86 7.35 -17.39
CA ASN A 105 -8.11 8.59 -17.18
C ASN A 105 -9.02 9.83 -17.17
N SER A 106 -10.11 9.83 -17.94
CA SER A 106 -11.07 10.94 -17.94
C SER A 106 -11.76 11.13 -16.58
N ILE A 107 -11.87 10.06 -15.79
CA ILE A 107 -12.45 10.07 -14.44
C ILE A 107 -11.37 10.37 -13.39
N SER A 108 -10.22 9.70 -13.48
CA SER A 108 -9.19 9.77 -12.45
C SER A 108 -8.41 11.10 -12.48
N GLN A 109 -8.11 11.65 -13.66
CA GLN A 109 -7.28 12.86 -13.78
C GLN A 109 -7.94 14.08 -13.11
N PRO A 110 -9.22 14.41 -13.33
CA PRO A 110 -9.88 15.52 -12.63
C PRO A 110 -9.95 15.30 -11.13
N PHE A 111 -10.21 14.05 -10.69
CA PHE A 111 -10.24 13.70 -9.28
C PHE A 111 -8.89 13.97 -8.60
N ILE A 112 -7.79 13.50 -9.17
CA ILE A 112 -6.45 13.74 -8.63
C ILE A 112 -6.06 15.22 -8.75
N ALA A 113 -6.44 15.89 -9.85
CA ALA A 113 -6.17 17.32 -10.06
C ALA A 113 -6.90 18.21 -9.04
N SER A 114 -8.07 17.80 -8.56
CA SER A 114 -8.84 18.52 -7.54
C SER A 114 -8.17 18.53 -6.15
N SER A 115 -7.15 17.69 -5.93
CA SER A 115 -6.50 17.58 -4.63
C SER A 115 -5.70 18.84 -4.26
N PRO A 116 -5.98 19.49 -3.10
CA PRO A 116 -5.27 20.70 -2.68
C PRO A 116 -3.79 20.44 -2.36
N HIS A 117 -3.39 19.18 -2.21
CA HIS A 117 -2.03 18.80 -1.86
C HIS A 117 -1.13 18.49 -3.06
N ARG A 118 -1.71 18.32 -4.25
CA ARG A 118 -0.98 17.91 -5.46
C ARG A 118 0.19 18.86 -5.78
N GLU A 119 -0.06 20.16 -5.75
CA GLU A 119 0.95 21.17 -6.09
C GLU A 119 2.07 21.25 -5.04
N ARG A 120 1.72 21.13 -3.75
CA ARG A 120 2.70 21.11 -2.66
C ARG A 120 3.66 19.92 -2.78
N LEU A 121 3.13 18.74 -3.12
CA LEU A 121 3.93 17.53 -3.33
C LEU A 121 4.83 17.65 -4.56
N ARG A 122 4.28 18.18 -5.66
CA ARG A 122 5.05 18.41 -6.89
C ARG A 122 6.28 19.29 -6.64
N LYS A 123 6.10 20.44 -5.99
CA LYS A 123 7.20 21.35 -5.65
C LYS A 123 8.26 20.69 -4.78
N ARG A 124 7.84 19.91 -3.77
CA ARG A 124 8.77 19.17 -2.91
C ARG A 124 9.60 18.15 -3.70
N TYR A 125 8.97 17.42 -4.62
CA TYR A 125 9.67 16.45 -5.45
C TYR A 125 10.70 17.12 -6.37
N GLU A 126 10.32 18.21 -7.04
CA GLU A 126 11.22 18.99 -7.91
C GLU A 126 12.42 19.58 -7.16
N LEU A 127 12.24 19.99 -5.90
CA LEU A 127 13.35 20.45 -5.05
C LEU A 127 14.31 19.32 -4.69
N LEU A 128 13.79 18.13 -4.38
CA LEU A 128 14.60 16.98 -4.01
C LEU A 128 15.34 16.39 -5.22
N SER A 129 14.71 16.35 -6.39
CA SER A 129 15.32 15.81 -7.62
C SER A 129 16.49 16.66 -8.13
N LYS A 130 16.51 17.96 -7.82
CA LYS A 130 17.61 18.88 -8.19
C LYS A 130 18.78 18.85 -7.21
N LYS A 131 18.62 18.20 -6.06
CA LYS A 131 19.63 18.13 -5.00
C LYS A 131 20.46 16.83 -5.04
N ALA A 132 20.01 15.85 -5.82
CA ALA A 132 20.72 14.59 -6.11
C ALA A 132 21.59 14.76 -7.35
#